data_AF-A0A7G9QU35-F1
#
_entry.id   AF-A0A7G9QU35-F1
#
_cell.length_a   1.000
_cell.length_b   1.000
_cell.length_c   1.000
_cell.angle_alpha   90.00
_cell.angle_beta   90.00
_cell.angle_gamma   90.00
#
_symmetry.space_group_name_H-M   'P 1'
#
loop_
_entity.id
_entity.type
_entity.pdbx_description
1 polymer ?
#
loop_
_entity_poly.entity_id
_entity_poly.type
_entity_poly.pdbx_seq_one_letter_code
_entity_poly.pdbx_strand_id
1 'polypeptide(L)'
;MGKSIPVDLNPRLDIEIDAAPVARALGLEEAAFLRLLEQRKISQLCERGTGEDEGLYRASFYHHGRRARVVVDRRGRMVGEVEQRA
;
A
#
# COMPACT_ATOMS: atom_id res chain seq x y z
N MET A 1 26.64 29.84 -24.32
CA MET A 1 25.52 30.23 -23.44
C MET A 1 24.58 29.03 -23.33
N GLY A 2 24.42 28.42 -22.16
CA GLY A 2 23.52 27.27 -21.96
C GLY A 2 22.08 27.71 -21.70
N LYS A 3 21.10 26.94 -22.18
CA LYS A 3 19.66 27.15 -21.90
C LYS A 3 19.22 26.24 -20.75
N SER A 4 18.41 26.78 -19.84
CA SER A 4 17.75 26.01 -18.79
C SER A 4 16.51 25.32 -19.33
N ILE A 5 16.21 24.13 -18.80
CA ILE A 5 14.97 23.39 -19.04
C ILE A 5 14.15 23.36 -17.74
N PRO A 6 12.85 23.69 -17.79
CA PRO A 6 11.98 23.51 -16.62
C PRO A 6 11.76 22.01 -16.38
N VAL A 7 11.91 21.59 -15.12
CA VAL A 7 11.63 20.23 -14.67
C VAL A 7 10.72 20.30 -13.45
N ASP A 8 9.52 19.75 -13.57
CA ASP A 8 8.62 19.51 -12.44
C ASP A 8 8.85 18.09 -11.93
N LEU A 9 9.34 17.96 -10.70
CA LEU A 9 9.51 16.66 -10.06
C LEU A 9 8.12 16.11 -9.72
N ASN A 10 7.85 14.88 -10.12
CA ASN A 10 6.60 14.22 -9.77
C ASN A 10 6.53 14.10 -8.23
N PRO A 11 5.54 14.72 -7.56
CA PRO A 11 5.49 14.70 -6.11
C PRO A 11 5.36 13.26 -5.60
N ARG A 12 6.06 12.95 -4.52
CA ARG A 12 5.82 11.70 -3.80
C ARG A 12 4.40 11.75 -3.24
N LEU A 13 3.63 10.70 -3.53
CA LEU A 13 2.32 10.48 -2.92
C LEU A 13 2.48 9.37 -1.89
N ASP A 14 2.36 9.73 -0.63
CA ASP A 14 2.35 8.80 0.49
C ASP A 14 0.89 8.57 0.92
N ILE A 15 0.49 7.30 1.01
CA ILE A 15 -0.84 6.89 1.46
C ILE A 15 -0.66 6.07 2.73
N GLU A 16 -1.11 6.62 3.84
CA GLU A 16 -1.11 5.94 5.13
C GLU A 16 -2.31 5.00 5.22
N ILE A 17 -2.12 3.75 5.65
CA ILE A 17 -3.17 2.74 5.72
C ILE A 17 -3.20 2.20 7.15
N ASP A 18 -4.39 2.04 7.71
CA ASP A 18 -4.57 1.38 9.01
C ASP A 18 -4.00 -0.05 8.95
N ALA A 19 -3.03 -0.32 9.83
CA ALA A 19 -2.29 -1.56 9.88
C ALA A 19 -3.10 -2.71 10.49
N ALA A 20 -4.03 -2.44 11.41
CA ALA A 20 -4.68 -3.49 12.19
C ALA A 20 -5.47 -4.49 11.31
N PRO A 21 -6.29 -4.05 10.33
CA PRO A 21 -7.02 -4.99 9.47
C PRO A 21 -6.09 -5.81 8.57
N VAL A 22 -4.98 -5.22 8.11
CA VAL A 22 -4.00 -5.88 7.23
C VAL A 22 -3.19 -6.90 8.01
N ALA A 23 -2.72 -6.54 9.21
CA ALA A 23 -1.99 -7.43 10.10
C ALA A 23 -2.82 -8.67 10.45
N ARG A 24 -4.08 -8.45 10.84
CA ARG A 24 -5.03 -9.54 11.12
C ARG A 24 -5.22 -10.46 9.91
N ALA A 25 -5.34 -9.91 8.71
CA ALA A 25 -5.45 -10.69 7.47
C ALA A 25 -4.17 -11.47 7.13
N LEU A 26 -3.00 -11.12 7.69
CA LEU A 26 -1.79 -11.95 7.58
C LEU A 26 -1.65 -12.95 8.74
N GLY A 27 -2.51 -12.86 9.76
CA GLY A 27 -2.40 -13.61 11.00
C GLY A 27 -1.25 -13.12 11.88
N LEU A 28 -1.02 -11.80 11.88
CA LEU A 28 -0.03 -11.12 12.70
C LEU A 28 -0.70 -10.14 13.65
N GLU A 29 -0.06 -9.89 14.79
CA GLU A 29 -0.34 -8.72 15.62
C GLU A 29 0.11 -7.44 14.90
N GLU A 30 -0.58 -6.32 15.14
CA GLU A 30 -0.31 -5.05 14.46
C GLU A 30 1.14 -4.56 14.68
N ALA A 31 1.61 -4.58 15.93
CA ALA A 31 2.98 -4.19 16.25
C ALA A 31 4.03 -5.10 15.59
N ALA A 32 3.73 -6.39 15.43
CA ALA A 32 4.62 -7.32 14.74
C ALA A 32 4.65 -7.04 13.23
N PHE A 33 3.49 -6.73 12.63
CA PHE A 33 3.38 -6.34 11.23
C PHE A 33 4.20 -5.07 10.93
N LEU A 34 4.03 -4.00 11.73
CA LEU A 34 4.78 -2.75 11.56
C LEU A 34 6.30 -2.97 11.69
N ARG A 35 6.74 -3.72 12.71
CA ARG A 35 8.15 -4.08 12.88
C ARG A 35 8.70 -4.87 11.69
N LEU A 36 7.91 -5.77 11.10
CA LEU A 36 8.34 -6.56 9.94
C LEU A 36 8.38 -5.73 8.64
N LEU A 37 7.51 -4.73 8.49
CA LEU A 37 7.61 -3.73 7.41
C LEU A 37 8.90 -2.93 7.51
N GLU A 38 9.22 -2.41 8.70
CA GLU A 38 10.48 -1.68 8.95
C GLU A 38 11.72 -2.53 8.63
N GLN A 39 11.66 -3.82 8.98
CA GLN A 39 12.72 -4.80 8.70
C GLN A 39 12.73 -5.31 7.25
N ARG A 40 11.80 -4.84 6.39
CA ARG A 40 11.62 -5.27 4.99
C ARG A 40 11.42 -6.79 4.85
N LYS A 41 10.73 -7.41 5.83
CA LYS A 41 10.37 -8.83 5.84
C LYS A 41 8.96 -9.11 5.31
N ILE A 42 8.21 -8.04 5.05
CA ILE A 42 6.94 -8.07 4.32
C ILE A 42 7.20 -7.38 2.99
N SER A 43 6.92 -8.07 1.89
CA SER A 43 6.94 -7.45 0.57
C SER A 43 5.64 -6.69 0.36
N GLN A 44 5.70 -5.49 -0.20
CA GLN A 44 4.52 -4.67 -0.51
C GLN A 44 4.49 -4.31 -1.99
N LEU A 45 3.28 -4.29 -2.56
CA LEU A 45 3.00 -3.80 -3.90
C LEU A 45 1.85 -2.80 -3.81
N CYS A 46 2.02 -1.61 -4.38
CA CYS A 46 0.97 -0.63 -4.53
C CYS A 46 0.70 -0.39 -6.02
N GLU A 47 -0.55 -0.54 -6.42
CA GLU A 47 -1.02 -0.31 -7.77
C GLU A 47 -2.02 0.86 -7.77
N ARG A 48 -1.89 1.77 -8.73
CA ARG A 48 -2.83 2.88 -8.90
C ARG A 48 -3.93 2.46 -9.89
N GLY A 49 -5.18 2.64 -9.49
CA GLY A 49 -6.34 2.42 -10.34
C GLY A 49 -6.45 3.44 -11.48
N THR A 50 -7.09 3.03 -12.57
CA THR A 50 -7.33 3.83 -13.77
C THR A 50 -8.71 3.51 -14.33
N GLY A 51 -9.30 4.42 -15.11
CA GLY A 51 -10.64 4.21 -15.65
C GLY A 51 -11.67 4.22 -14.53
N GLU A 52 -12.43 3.15 -14.37
CA GLU A 52 -13.46 3.03 -13.34
C GLU A 52 -12.89 3.05 -11.91
N ASP A 53 -11.61 2.66 -11.74
CA ASP A 53 -10.90 2.68 -10.45
C ASP A 53 -10.08 3.97 -10.22
N GLU A 54 -10.30 5.02 -11.01
CA GLU A 54 -9.54 6.26 -10.86
C GLU A 54 -9.67 6.85 -9.44
N GLY A 55 -8.51 7.16 -8.83
CA GLY A 55 -8.44 7.68 -7.46
C GLY A 55 -8.38 6.60 -6.37
N LEU A 56 -8.50 5.33 -6.75
CA LEU A 56 -8.29 4.18 -5.87
C LEU A 56 -6.89 3.57 -6.04
N TYR A 57 -6.43 2.92 -4.99
CA TYR A 57 -5.12 2.29 -4.90
C TYR A 57 -5.27 0.91 -4.28
N ARG A 58 -4.57 -0.07 -4.83
CA ARG A 58 -4.56 -1.42 -4.30
C ARG A 58 -3.22 -1.71 -3.67
N ALA A 59 -3.22 -1.90 -2.35
CA ALA A 59 -2.04 -2.32 -1.61
C ALA A 59 -2.12 -3.84 -1.35
N SER A 60 -1.06 -4.56 -1.71
CA SER A 60 -0.90 -5.98 -1.43
C SER A 60 0.33 -6.21 -0.57
N PHE A 61 0.17 -6.96 0.52
CA PHE A 61 1.22 -7.31 1.48
C PHE A 61 1.43 -8.81 1.49
N TYR A 62 2.68 -9.26 1.44
CA TYR A 62 3.03 -10.66 1.30
C TYR A 62 3.95 -11.11 2.44
N HIS A 63 3.57 -12.19 3.10
CA HIS A 63 4.35 -12.75 4.21
C HIS A 63 4.09 -14.25 4.38
N HIS A 64 5.15 -15.06 4.38
CA HIS A 64 5.08 -16.52 4.57
C HIS A 64 3.97 -17.24 3.79
N GLY A 65 3.87 -16.99 2.49
CA GLY A 65 2.87 -17.61 1.61
C GLY A 65 1.47 -17.00 1.70
N ARG A 66 1.22 -16.09 2.65
CA ARG A 66 -0.05 -15.37 2.76
C ARG A 66 0.03 -14.02 2.06
N ARG A 67 -1.12 -13.58 1.54
CA ARG A 67 -1.33 -12.26 0.96
C ARG A 67 -2.54 -11.59 1.60
N ALA A 68 -2.36 -10.36 2.07
CA ALA A 68 -3.43 -9.44 2.40
C ALA A 68 -3.53 -8.36 1.32
N ARG A 69 -4.72 -8.12 0.78
CA ARG A 69 -4.98 -7.13 -0.26
C ARG A 69 -6.08 -6.18 0.18
N VAL A 70 -5.82 -4.89 0.05
CA VAL A 70 -6.77 -3.83 0.42
C VAL A 70 -6.83 -2.79 -0.69
N VAL A 71 -8.04 -2.28 -0.94
CA VAL A 71 -8.25 -1.11 -1.81
C VAL A 71 -8.46 0.11 -0.90
N VAL A 72 -7.79 1.21 -1.19
CA VAL A 72 -7.88 2.46 -0.44
C VAL A 72 -8.06 3.64 -1.39
N ASP A 73 -8.66 4.72 -0.89
CA ASP A 73 -8.63 6.01 -1.56
C ASP A 73 -7.30 6.77 -1.29
N ARG A 74 -7.14 7.96 -1.91
CA ARG A 74 -5.96 8.83 -1.70
C ARG A 74 -5.72 9.26 -0.25
N ARG A 75 -6.72 9.15 0.62
CA ARG A 75 -6.62 9.52 2.05
C ARG A 75 -6.35 8.29 2.92
N GLY A 76 -6.14 7.12 2.33
CA GLY A 76 -5.88 5.89 3.07
C GLY A 76 -7.13 5.16 3.56
N ARG A 77 -8.33 5.63 3.19
CA ARG A 77 -9.58 5.01 3.67
C ARG A 77 -9.86 3.75 2.87
N MET A 78 -10.04 2.65 3.58
CA MET A 78 -10.33 1.35 2.97
C MET A 78 -11.69 1.37 2.26
N VAL A 79 -11.71 0.82 1.06
CA VAL A 79 -12.91 0.59 0.26
C VAL A 79 -13.16 -0.92 0.25
N GLY A 80 -14.11 -1.35 1.08
CA GLY A 80 -14.43 -2.76 1.29
C GLY A 80 -13.54 -3.44 2.32
N GLU A 81 -13.57 -4.78 2.32
CA GLU A 81 -12.83 -5.61 3.26
C GLU A 81 -11.41 -5.94 2.77
N VAL A 82 -10.53 -6.29 3.71
CA VAL A 82 -9.20 -6.82 3.38
C VAL A 82 -9.35 -8.26 2.89
N GLU A 83 -8.99 -8.51 1.63
CA GLU A 83 -8.97 -9.84 1.05
C GLU A 83 -7.72 -10.60 1.52
N GLN A 84 -7.92 -11.79 2.09
CA GLN A 84 -6.86 -12.73 2.42
C GLN A 84 -6.78 -13.84 1.38
N ARG A 85 -5.55 -14.21 0.97
CA ARG A 85 -5.27 -15.48 0.27
C ARG A 85 -4.10 -16.21 0.93
N ALA A 86 -4.20 -17.53 1.00
CA ALA A 86 -3.17 -18.45 1.47
C ALA A 86 -2.60 -19.26 0.31
#